data_AF-A0A7Y5DRY6-F1
#
_entry.id   AF-A0A7Y5DRY6-F1
#
_cell.length_a   1.000
_cell.length_b   1.000
_cell.length_c   1.000
_cell.angle_alpha   90.00
_cell.angle_beta   90.00
_cell.angle_gamma   90.00
#
_symmetry.space_group_name_H-M   'P 1'
#
loop_
_entity.id
_entity.type
_entity.pdbx_description
1 polymer ?
#
loop_
_entity_poly.entity_id
_entity_poly.type
_entity_poly.pdbx_seq_one_letter_code
_entity_poly.pdbx_strand_id
1 'polypeptide(L)'
;MKAINYFGFSIVFIGLMIMSTFPFQSCEPDDGEEEDTCEIVVYKPNIYIYPNEKTQLLVEINFPQGGEILTSIPEYGNGWNINVDTNGLIDKTYNYLFYESKQPDIWQKSSGWIIKKEDLEVFFKDNMLNYGFFGNEIQDFIEYWIPRLIDYKFYVIQPQNSLIINKAIELKFSKEPENILRLFYVVKGYSYLPNIELTEPKITQFERKGFFVTEWGVILK
;
A
#
# COMPACT_ATOMS: atom_id res chain seq x y z
N MET A 1 -65.80 -13.00 13.52
CA MET A 1 -65.83 -14.08 14.51
C MET A 1 -66.07 -15.39 13.75
N LYS A 2 -65.24 -16.41 13.99
CA LYS A 2 -65.34 -17.82 13.49
C LYS A 2 -65.00 -17.99 12.00
N ALA A 3 -63.84 -18.53 11.60
CA ALA A 3 -63.34 -19.91 11.78
C ALA A 3 -64.39 -20.96 11.39
N ILE A 4 -64.12 -21.73 10.32
CA ILE A 4 -64.49 -23.15 10.19
C ILE A 4 -63.60 -23.78 9.11
N ASN A 5 -63.29 -25.03 9.37
CA ASN A 5 -62.19 -25.85 8.88
C ASN A 5 -62.80 -27.13 8.27
N TYR A 6 -62.10 -27.72 7.30
CA TYR A 6 -62.15 -29.12 6.82
C TYR A 6 -63.38 -29.74 6.14
N PHE A 7 -63.16 -30.29 4.94
CA PHE A 7 -63.33 -31.70 4.52
C PHE A 7 -62.98 -31.73 3.00
N GLY A 8 -62.05 -32.51 2.45
CA GLY A 8 -61.74 -33.92 2.67
C GLY A 8 -62.21 -34.72 1.44
N PHE A 9 -61.34 -34.95 0.45
CA PHE A 9 -61.49 -36.06 -0.49
C PHE A 9 -60.13 -36.62 -0.88
N SER A 10 -59.92 -37.88 -0.50
CA SER A 10 -58.78 -38.70 -0.88
C SER A 10 -59.05 -39.37 -2.22
N ILE A 11 -58.09 -39.29 -3.15
CA ILE A 11 -57.92 -40.32 -4.19
C ILE A 11 -56.43 -40.67 -4.20
N VAL A 12 -56.17 -41.91 -3.80
CA VAL A 12 -54.88 -42.61 -3.85
C VAL A 12 -54.69 -43.14 -5.27
N PHE A 13 -53.56 -42.89 -5.92
CA PHE A 13 -53.03 -43.80 -6.96
C PHE A 13 -51.50 -43.70 -7.06
N ILE A 14 -50.85 -44.74 -6.50
CA ILE A 14 -49.72 -45.53 -7.02
C ILE A 14 -48.42 -44.78 -7.37
N GLY A 15 -47.38 -45.10 -6.60
CA GLY A 15 -46.05 -44.53 -6.73
C GLY A 15 -45.20 -45.08 -7.88
N LEU A 16 -44.11 -44.36 -8.12
CA LEU A 16 -42.86 -44.90 -8.66
C LEU A 16 -41.73 -44.01 -8.16
N MET A 17 -40.93 -44.53 -7.23
CA MET A 17 -39.71 -43.89 -6.74
C MET A 17 -38.60 -44.23 -7.74
N ILE A 18 -38.23 -43.27 -8.60
CA ILE A 18 -37.00 -43.36 -9.39
C ILE A 18 -36.06 -42.28 -8.87
N MET A 19 -35.05 -42.72 -8.10
CA MET A 19 -33.82 -41.96 -7.93
C MET A 19 -33.10 -41.92 -9.27
N SER A 20 -33.12 -40.78 -9.95
CA SER A 20 -32.16 -40.47 -11.01
C SER A 20 -31.41 -39.23 -10.59
N THR A 21 -30.16 -39.45 -10.18
CA THR A 21 -29.12 -38.43 -10.00
C THR A 21 -29.08 -37.53 -11.23
N PHE A 22 -29.40 -36.24 -11.05
CA PHE A 22 -29.07 -35.26 -12.08
C PHE A 22 -27.55 -35.22 -12.20
N PRO A 23 -26.97 -35.45 -13.40
CA PRO A 23 -25.58 -35.13 -13.61
C PRO A 23 -25.46 -33.60 -13.46
N PHE A 24 -24.58 -33.18 -12.55
CA PHE A 24 -24.05 -31.82 -12.55
C PHE A 24 -23.61 -31.53 -13.98
N GLN A 25 -24.34 -30.62 -14.64
CA GLN A 25 -23.99 -30.18 -15.96
C GLN A 25 -22.67 -29.41 -15.83
N SER A 26 -21.61 -30.08 -16.25
CA SER A 26 -20.28 -29.53 -16.45
C SER A 26 -20.41 -28.30 -17.35
N CYS A 27 -20.09 -27.13 -16.79
CA CYS A 27 -19.79 -25.95 -17.57
C CYS A 27 -18.29 -25.97 -17.87
N GLU A 28 -17.95 -26.06 -19.14
CA GLU A 28 -16.70 -25.60 -19.73
C GLU A 28 -17.10 -24.87 -21.03
N PRO A 29 -16.28 -23.98 -21.57
CA PRO A 29 -15.57 -22.87 -20.93
C PRO A 29 -15.86 -21.56 -21.69
N ASP A 30 -16.10 -20.43 -21.02
CA ASP A 30 -16.08 -19.13 -21.70
C ASP A 30 -15.91 -17.97 -20.72
N ASP A 31 -14.68 -17.52 -20.56
CA ASP A 31 -14.36 -16.12 -20.29
C ASP A 31 -12.85 -15.92 -20.45
N GLY A 32 -12.51 -14.88 -21.21
CA GLY A 32 -11.16 -14.59 -21.65
C GLY A 32 -10.17 -14.42 -20.49
N GLU A 33 -8.90 -14.49 -20.86
CA GLU A 33 -7.78 -14.05 -20.05
C GLU A 33 -7.98 -12.56 -19.66
N GLU A 34 -8.77 -12.28 -18.62
CA GLU A 34 -8.39 -11.22 -17.70
C GLU A 34 -7.21 -11.79 -16.92
N GLU A 35 -6.01 -11.31 -17.22
CA GLU A 35 -4.92 -11.34 -16.26
C GLU A 35 -5.51 -10.78 -14.95
N ASP A 36 -5.79 -11.67 -14.00
CA ASP A 36 -6.19 -11.33 -12.64
C ASP A 36 -5.00 -10.64 -11.97
N THR A 37 -4.74 -9.39 -12.38
CA THR A 37 -3.76 -8.53 -11.74
C THR A 37 -4.35 -8.17 -10.41
N CYS A 38 -3.99 -8.92 -9.37
CA CYS A 38 -4.31 -8.57 -7.98
C CYS A 38 -3.91 -7.11 -7.73
N GLU A 39 -4.90 -6.22 -7.69
CA GLU A 39 -4.70 -4.83 -7.28
C GLU A 39 -4.35 -4.82 -5.79
N ILE A 40 -3.35 -4.02 -5.44
CA ILE A 40 -2.93 -3.84 -4.05
C ILE A 40 -2.85 -2.36 -3.73
N VAL A 41 -3.03 -2.05 -2.45
CA VAL A 41 -3.02 -0.68 -1.95
C VAL A 41 -1.66 -0.35 -1.33
N VAL A 42 -1.13 0.80 -1.71
CA VAL A 42 0.00 1.45 -1.05
C VAL A 42 -0.60 2.51 -0.12
N TYR A 43 -0.33 2.34 1.17
CA TYR A 43 -0.87 3.14 2.26
C TYR A 43 0.16 4.14 2.76
N LYS A 44 -0.31 5.36 3.02
CA LYS A 44 0.47 6.50 3.51
C LYS A 44 1.82 6.73 2.84
N PRO A 45 1.92 6.79 1.51
CA PRO A 45 2.90 7.65 0.91
C PRO A 45 2.84 9.07 1.49
N ASN A 46 3.90 9.48 2.16
CA ASN A 46 4.10 10.83 2.66
C ASN A 46 5.31 11.43 1.94
N ILE A 47 5.09 12.49 1.17
CA ILE A 47 6.12 13.19 0.39
C ILE A 47 6.53 14.47 1.15
N TYR A 48 7.78 14.54 1.58
CA TYR A 48 8.40 15.71 2.22
C TYR A 48 9.30 16.43 1.22
N ILE A 49 9.18 17.75 1.13
CA ILE A 49 9.78 18.55 0.06
C ILE A 49 10.63 19.66 0.68
N TYR A 50 11.92 19.74 0.32
CA TYR A 50 12.87 20.67 0.94
C TYR A 50 13.60 21.49 -0.13
N PRO A 51 13.01 22.59 -0.62
CA PRO A 51 13.64 23.44 -1.63
C PRO A 51 14.73 24.34 -1.02
N ASN A 52 15.68 24.77 -1.84
CA ASN A 52 16.75 25.72 -1.44
C ASN A 52 16.21 27.12 -1.07
N GLU A 53 15.07 27.49 -1.66
CA GLU A 53 14.37 28.75 -1.45
C GLU A 53 12.86 28.50 -1.50
N LYS A 54 12.07 29.39 -0.91
CA LYS A 54 10.61 29.31 -0.98
C LYS A 54 10.17 29.22 -2.44
N THR A 55 9.48 28.14 -2.80
CA THR A 55 9.20 27.78 -4.20
C THR A 55 7.74 27.40 -4.38
N GLN A 56 7.12 27.86 -5.47
CA GLN A 56 5.87 27.30 -5.95
C GLN A 56 6.16 26.08 -6.83
N LEU A 57 5.45 24.98 -6.59
CA LEU A 57 5.72 23.70 -7.21
C LEU A 57 4.41 23.02 -7.63
N LEU A 58 4.37 22.49 -8.84
CA LEU A 58 3.37 21.51 -9.25
C LEU A 58 3.97 20.11 -9.05
N VAL A 59 3.25 19.25 -8.31
CA VAL A 59 3.59 17.85 -8.08
C VAL A 59 2.49 16.97 -8.66
N GLU A 60 2.87 16.08 -9.57
CA GLU A 60 1.96 15.15 -10.24
C GLU A 60 2.38 13.70 -9.97
N ILE A 61 1.40 12.83 -9.83
CA ILE A 61 1.55 11.38 -9.69
C ILE A 61 1.06 10.72 -10.97
N ASN A 62 1.89 9.85 -11.56
CA ASN A 62 1.48 8.96 -12.64
C ASN A 62 1.59 7.50 -12.21
N PHE A 63 0.79 6.65 -12.85
CA PHE A 63 0.82 5.20 -12.66
C PHE A 63 1.22 4.51 -13.98
N PRO A 64 2.52 4.32 -14.26
CA PRO A 64 2.98 3.81 -15.56
C PRO A 64 2.44 2.43 -15.94
N GLN A 65 2.04 1.63 -14.96
CA GLN A 65 1.46 0.29 -15.13
C GLN A 65 -0.02 0.23 -14.74
N GLY A 66 -0.69 1.37 -14.66
CA GLY A 66 -2.07 1.45 -14.16
C GLY A 66 -2.14 1.56 -12.64
N GLY A 67 -3.23 2.15 -12.19
CA GLY A 67 -3.45 2.53 -10.80
C GLY A 67 -4.18 3.85 -10.68
N GLU A 68 -4.59 4.20 -9.47
CA GLU A 68 -5.26 5.46 -9.17
C GLU A 68 -5.02 5.87 -7.72
N ILE A 69 -5.15 7.18 -7.47
CA ILE A 69 -5.16 7.72 -6.11
C ILE A 69 -6.53 7.42 -5.49
N LEU A 70 -6.52 6.84 -4.30
CA LEU A 70 -7.72 6.53 -3.52
C LEU A 70 -8.08 7.68 -2.59
N THR A 71 -7.07 8.32 -2.00
CA THR A 71 -7.23 9.46 -1.11
C THR A 71 -5.96 10.28 -1.05
N SER A 72 -6.10 11.55 -0.70
CA SER A 72 -4.99 12.50 -0.67
C SER A 72 -5.27 13.66 0.25
N ILE A 73 -4.23 14.18 0.91
CA ILE A 73 -4.28 15.42 1.68
C ILE A 73 -3.02 16.25 1.33
N PRO A 74 -3.17 17.48 0.78
CA PRO A 74 -4.41 18.10 0.29
C PRO A 74 -5.12 17.27 -0.79
N GLU A 75 -6.36 17.63 -1.14
CA GLU A 75 -7.06 16.99 -2.26
C GLU A 75 -6.24 17.13 -3.56
N TYR A 76 -5.95 16.01 -4.22
CA TYR A 76 -5.03 15.94 -5.35
C TYR A 76 -5.59 16.57 -6.63
N GLY A 77 -6.86 16.31 -6.97
CA GLY A 77 -7.45 16.77 -8.23
C GLY A 77 -6.63 16.31 -9.45
N ASN A 78 -5.95 17.25 -10.12
CA ASN A 78 -5.09 17.00 -11.27
C ASN A 78 -3.60 17.21 -10.98
N GLY A 79 -3.20 17.22 -9.70
CA GLY A 79 -1.87 17.57 -9.25
C GLY A 79 -1.90 18.63 -8.14
N TRP A 80 -0.92 18.57 -7.24
CA TRP A 80 -0.80 19.54 -6.16
C TRP A 80 -0.02 20.76 -6.64
N ASN A 81 -0.69 21.91 -6.71
CA ASN A 81 -0.05 23.22 -6.94
C ASN A 81 0.13 23.93 -5.59
N ILE A 82 1.36 23.92 -5.08
CA ILE A 82 1.67 24.23 -3.67
C ILE A 82 2.79 25.25 -3.54
N ASN A 83 2.84 25.93 -2.40
CA ASN A 83 3.99 26.74 -1.98
C ASN A 83 4.74 26.03 -0.86
N VAL A 84 6.04 25.81 -1.05
CA VAL A 84 6.88 25.10 -0.07
C VAL A 84 7.95 26.03 0.47
N ASP A 85 8.02 26.15 1.79
CA ASP A 85 9.08 26.86 2.51
C ASP A 85 10.34 25.98 2.64
N THR A 86 11.49 26.59 2.91
CA THR A 86 12.78 25.86 2.98
C THR A 86 12.86 24.84 4.12
N ASN A 87 11.99 24.96 5.13
CA ASN A 87 11.84 23.98 6.20
C ASN A 87 10.87 22.82 5.85
N GLY A 88 10.32 22.82 4.64
CA GLY A 88 9.38 21.83 4.14
C GLY A 88 7.92 22.07 4.51
N LEU A 89 7.57 23.22 5.07
CA LEU A 89 6.18 23.57 5.34
C LEU A 89 5.46 23.92 4.03
N ILE A 90 4.38 23.20 3.72
CA ILE A 90 3.58 23.31 2.50
C ILE A 90 2.32 24.13 2.78
N ASP A 91 2.12 25.19 2.00
CA ASP A 91 0.99 26.13 2.11
C ASP A 91 0.72 26.58 3.56
N LYS A 92 1.80 26.73 4.34
CA LYS A 92 1.79 27.11 5.77
C LYS A 92 0.99 26.16 6.68
N THR A 93 0.64 24.97 6.19
CA THR A 93 -0.35 24.09 6.83
C THR A 93 0.16 22.66 6.98
N TYR A 94 0.73 22.09 5.92
CA TYR A 94 1.06 20.66 5.86
C TYR A 94 2.56 20.44 5.93
N ASN A 95 3.00 19.39 6.62
CA ASN A 95 4.42 19.01 6.67
C ASN A 95 4.83 18.08 5.51
N TYR A 96 3.85 17.49 4.83
CA TYR A 96 4.02 16.57 3.72
C TYR A 96 2.76 16.53 2.85
N LEU A 97 2.89 16.04 1.62
CA LEU A 97 1.77 15.60 0.80
C LEU A 97 1.48 14.14 1.12
N PHE A 98 0.24 13.83 1.45
CA PHE A 98 -0.21 12.47 1.72
C PHE A 98 -1.05 11.95 0.56
N TYR A 99 -0.85 10.69 0.19
CA TYR A 99 -1.79 9.95 -0.64
C TYR A 99 -1.87 8.48 -0.25
N GLU A 100 -2.90 7.79 -0.74
CA GLU A 100 -2.95 6.34 -0.86
C GLU A 100 -3.37 6.00 -2.29
N SER A 101 -2.92 4.86 -2.79
CA SER A 101 -3.16 4.50 -4.19
C SER A 101 -3.25 2.99 -4.37
N LYS A 102 -4.01 2.57 -5.38
CA LYS A 102 -4.04 1.19 -5.86
C LYS A 102 -3.20 1.06 -7.13
N GLN A 103 -2.55 -0.08 -7.30
CA GLN A 103 -1.70 -0.40 -8.44
C GLN A 103 -1.46 -1.92 -8.51
N PRO A 104 -0.94 -2.45 -9.64
CA PRO A 104 -0.56 -3.85 -9.75
C PRO A 104 0.52 -4.29 -8.74
N ASP A 105 0.49 -5.58 -8.35
CA ASP A 105 1.47 -6.17 -7.44
C ASP A 105 2.82 -6.50 -8.09
N ILE A 106 3.65 -5.47 -8.30
CA ILE A 106 5.00 -5.60 -8.90
C ILE A 106 6.16 -5.57 -7.88
N TRP A 107 5.85 -5.58 -6.58
CA TRP A 107 6.83 -5.30 -5.53
C TRP A 107 7.76 -6.49 -5.25
N GLN A 108 9.01 -6.19 -4.91
CA GLN A 108 9.99 -7.22 -4.58
C GLN A 108 9.67 -7.87 -3.22
N LYS A 109 9.90 -9.19 -3.13
CA LYS A 109 9.65 -10.01 -1.94
C LYS A 109 10.87 -10.86 -1.52
N SER A 110 11.99 -10.75 -2.22
CA SER A 110 13.17 -11.62 -2.01
C SER A 110 14.19 -11.05 -1.03
N SER A 111 14.16 -9.74 -0.78
CA SER A 111 15.10 -9.05 0.09
C SER A 111 14.37 -8.35 1.23
N GLY A 112 14.90 -8.47 2.45
CA GLY A 112 14.24 -7.89 3.62
C GLY A 112 14.77 -8.43 4.94
N TRP A 113 13.95 -8.25 5.98
CA TRP A 113 14.26 -8.65 7.35
C TRP A 113 13.06 -9.35 7.99
N ILE A 114 13.33 -10.23 8.96
CA ILE A 114 12.31 -10.81 9.85
C ILE A 114 12.50 -10.16 11.21
N ILE A 115 11.53 -9.34 11.64
CA ILE A 115 11.61 -8.53 12.85
C ILE A 115 10.53 -8.99 13.82
N LYS A 116 10.88 -9.14 15.10
CA LYS A 116 9.88 -9.37 16.15
C LYS A 116 9.07 -8.11 16.38
N LYS A 117 7.80 -8.27 16.75
CA LYS A 117 6.92 -7.13 17.06
C LYS A 117 7.54 -6.16 18.06
N GLU A 118 8.14 -6.67 19.14
CA GLU A 118 8.77 -5.87 20.20
C GLU A 118 9.96 -5.03 19.73
N ASP A 119 10.60 -5.42 18.62
CA ASP A 119 11.78 -4.76 18.07
C ASP A 119 11.45 -3.81 16.91
N LEU A 120 10.18 -3.75 16.45
CA LEU A 120 9.78 -3.00 15.25
C LEU A 120 10.11 -1.51 15.33
N GLU A 121 9.85 -0.87 16.48
CA GLU A 121 10.08 0.57 16.64
C GLU A 121 11.57 0.91 16.49
N VAL A 122 12.43 0.18 17.19
CA VAL A 122 13.89 0.36 17.12
C VAL A 122 14.37 0.05 15.70
N PHE A 123 13.92 -1.05 15.13
CA PHE A 123 14.26 -1.44 13.76
C PHE A 123 13.93 -0.32 12.75
N PHE A 124 12.71 0.21 12.74
CA PHE A 124 12.33 1.22 11.76
C PHE A 124 13.06 2.55 11.98
N LYS A 125 13.28 2.96 13.24
CA LYS A 125 14.07 4.16 13.55
C LYS A 125 15.48 4.05 12.97
N ASP A 126 16.17 2.94 13.24
CA ASP A 126 17.54 2.73 12.78
C ASP A 126 17.59 2.52 11.26
N ASN A 127 16.67 1.74 10.71
CA ASN A 127 16.62 1.44 9.27
C ASN A 127 16.38 2.71 8.45
N MET A 128 15.34 3.48 8.78
CA MET A 128 15.02 4.72 8.06
C MET A 128 16.14 5.76 8.20
N LEU A 129 16.77 5.87 9.37
CA LEU A 129 17.92 6.73 9.57
C LEU A 129 19.09 6.33 8.66
N ASN A 130 19.38 5.03 8.53
CA ASN A 130 20.42 4.51 7.64
C ASN A 130 20.14 4.78 6.16
N TYR A 131 18.87 4.81 5.74
CA TYR A 131 18.48 5.24 4.39
C TYR A 131 18.55 6.75 4.18
N GLY A 132 18.61 7.55 5.25
CA GLY A 132 18.75 9.01 5.21
C GLY A 132 17.48 9.80 5.53
N PHE A 133 16.42 9.14 6.01
CA PHE A 133 15.30 9.84 6.64
C PHE A 133 15.74 10.48 7.95
N PHE A 134 15.05 11.53 8.39
CA PHE A 134 15.45 12.26 9.58
C PHE A 134 14.28 12.95 10.31
N GLY A 135 14.40 13.06 11.63
CA GLY A 135 13.48 13.85 12.46
C GLY A 135 12.03 13.45 12.30
N ASN A 136 11.18 14.42 11.94
CA ASN A 136 9.73 14.24 11.83
C ASN A 136 9.32 13.16 10.81
N GLU A 137 10.10 12.94 9.75
CA GLU A 137 9.78 11.90 8.76
C GLU A 137 9.75 10.51 9.38
N ILE A 138 10.70 10.23 10.28
CA ILE A 138 10.78 8.96 11.03
C ILE A 138 9.70 8.95 12.12
N GLN A 139 9.52 10.07 12.83
CA GLN A 139 8.52 10.17 13.89
C GLN A 139 7.11 9.90 13.35
N ASP A 140 6.73 10.56 12.25
CA ASP A 140 5.44 10.38 11.58
C ASP A 140 5.22 8.93 11.16
N PHE A 141 6.25 8.27 10.62
CA PHE A 141 6.19 6.85 10.27
C PHE A 141 5.92 5.99 11.50
N ILE A 142 6.70 6.19 12.57
CA ILE A 142 6.62 5.40 13.80
C ILE A 142 5.27 5.58 14.49
N GLU A 143 4.82 6.82 14.68
CA GLU A 143 3.55 7.14 15.33
C GLU A 143 2.36 6.55 14.57
N TYR A 144 2.43 6.49 13.25
CA TYR A 144 1.37 5.88 12.46
C TYR A 144 1.45 4.34 12.44
N TRP A 145 2.60 3.77 12.08
CA TRP A 145 2.69 2.34 11.75
C TRP A 145 2.86 1.44 12.95
N ILE A 146 3.67 1.81 13.96
CA ILE A 146 3.96 0.90 15.08
C ILE A 146 2.70 0.49 15.85
N PRO A 147 1.76 1.40 16.19
CA PRO A 147 0.53 1.02 16.87
C PRO A 147 -0.40 0.12 16.04
N ARG A 148 -0.18 0.03 14.71
CA ARG A 148 -0.99 -0.76 13.77
C ARG A 148 -0.39 -2.13 13.47
N LEU A 149 0.91 -2.32 13.71
CA LEU A 149 1.61 -3.59 13.48
C LEU A 149 1.64 -4.43 14.77
N ILE A 150 0.47 -4.76 15.30
CA ILE A 150 0.34 -5.41 16.63
C ILE A 150 -0.17 -6.86 16.61
N ASP A 151 -0.80 -7.29 15.53
CA ASP A 151 -1.55 -8.55 15.44
C ASP A 151 -0.67 -9.80 15.41
N TYR A 152 0.59 -9.65 14.98
CA TYR A 152 1.52 -10.74 14.76
C TYR A 152 2.74 -10.68 15.67
N LYS A 153 3.41 -11.83 15.87
CA LYS A 153 4.64 -11.91 16.67
C LYS A 153 5.87 -11.52 15.88
N PHE A 154 5.86 -11.77 14.57
CA PHE A 154 6.93 -11.49 13.64
C PHE A 154 6.37 -10.75 12.43
N TYR A 155 7.20 -9.90 11.83
CA TYR A 155 6.89 -9.22 10.58
C TYR A 155 8.05 -9.39 9.62
N VAL A 156 7.73 -9.75 8.38
CA VAL A 156 8.66 -9.67 7.26
C VAL A 156 8.55 -8.26 6.69
N ILE A 157 9.69 -7.56 6.62
CA ILE A 157 9.79 -6.19 6.13
C ILE A 157 10.67 -6.20 4.87
N GLN A 158 10.10 -5.81 3.74
CA GLN A 158 10.75 -5.90 2.42
C GLN A 158 10.82 -4.50 1.78
N PRO A 159 12.01 -3.88 1.69
CA PRO A 159 12.16 -2.51 1.21
C PRO A 159 12.02 -2.43 -0.32
N GLN A 160 11.42 -1.36 -0.80
CA GLN A 160 11.25 -1.03 -2.21
C GLN A 160 12.00 0.28 -2.46
N ASN A 161 13.01 0.26 -3.31
CA ASN A 161 13.77 1.46 -3.66
C ASN A 161 13.08 2.24 -4.79
N SER A 162 13.59 3.44 -5.08
CA SER A 162 13.08 4.31 -6.13
C SER A 162 12.96 3.62 -7.50
N LEU A 163 13.88 2.72 -7.87
CA LEU A 163 13.80 1.98 -9.14
C LEU A 163 12.59 1.06 -9.23
N ILE A 164 12.16 0.48 -8.11
CA ILE A 164 10.95 -0.35 -8.06
C ILE A 164 9.72 0.55 -7.98
N ILE A 165 9.74 1.54 -7.09
CA ILE A 165 8.59 2.44 -6.89
C ILE A 165 8.23 3.17 -8.19
N ASN A 166 9.21 3.70 -8.93
CA ASN A 166 8.97 4.43 -10.18
C ASN A 166 8.30 3.58 -11.28
N LYS A 167 8.34 2.25 -11.18
CA LYS A 167 7.62 1.37 -12.12
C LYS A 167 6.11 1.36 -11.86
N ALA A 168 5.69 1.60 -10.62
CA ALA A 168 4.29 1.61 -10.21
C ALA A 168 3.75 3.04 -10.04
N ILE A 169 4.52 3.90 -9.39
CA ILE A 169 4.14 5.26 -9.00
C ILE A 169 5.28 6.20 -9.36
N GLU A 170 5.08 7.06 -10.33
CA GLU A 170 6.05 8.07 -10.76
C GLU A 170 5.65 9.45 -10.21
N LEU A 171 6.61 10.18 -9.62
CA LEU A 171 6.44 11.57 -9.23
C LEU A 171 7.03 12.48 -10.30
N LYS A 172 6.30 13.51 -10.70
CA LYS A 172 6.77 14.60 -11.57
C LYS A 172 6.70 15.92 -10.83
N PHE A 173 7.71 16.76 -11.04
CA PHE A 173 7.83 18.07 -10.41
C PHE A 173 8.01 19.15 -11.48
N SER A 174 7.32 20.29 -11.37
CA SER A 174 7.56 21.42 -12.29
C SER A 174 8.96 22.02 -12.16
N LYS A 175 9.64 21.78 -11.04
CA LYS A 175 11.06 22.04 -10.81
C LYS A 175 11.66 20.77 -10.24
N GLU A 176 12.60 20.17 -10.95
CA GLU A 176 13.17 18.90 -10.53
C GLU A 176 14.02 19.06 -9.25
N PRO A 177 13.82 18.22 -8.22
CA PRO A 177 14.74 18.13 -7.11
C PRO A 177 16.08 17.52 -7.56
N GLU A 178 17.17 17.96 -6.93
CA GLU A 178 18.51 17.45 -7.15
C GLU A 178 18.65 16.02 -6.61
N ASN A 179 17.94 15.71 -5.52
CA ASN A 179 18.00 14.43 -4.82
C ASN A 179 16.61 13.96 -4.39
N ILE A 180 16.27 12.69 -4.64
CA ILE A 180 15.02 12.09 -4.17
C ILE A 180 15.29 10.77 -3.44
N LEU A 181 14.89 10.70 -2.18
CA LEU A 181 14.85 9.45 -1.40
C LEU A 181 13.43 8.89 -1.46
N ARG A 182 13.24 7.71 -2.04
CA ARG A 182 11.96 6.99 -2.00
C ARG A 182 12.17 5.61 -1.42
N LEU A 183 11.43 5.27 -0.38
CA LEU A 183 11.52 3.97 0.29
C LEU A 183 10.15 3.48 0.75
N PHE A 184 9.62 2.46 0.09
CA PHE A 184 8.41 1.81 0.56
C PHE A 184 8.74 0.49 1.25
N TYR A 185 7.85 0.00 2.10
CA TYR A 185 7.97 -1.32 2.70
C TYR A 185 6.77 -2.18 2.35
N VAL A 186 7.01 -3.37 1.81
CA VAL A 186 6.02 -4.45 1.90
C VAL A 186 6.16 -5.05 3.28
N VAL A 187 5.07 -5.08 4.05
CA VAL A 187 5.03 -5.56 5.43
C VAL A 187 4.03 -6.69 5.52
N LYS A 188 4.48 -7.85 5.98
CA LYS A 188 3.63 -9.03 6.18
C LYS A 188 3.81 -9.63 7.56
N GLY A 189 2.71 -9.87 8.25
CA GLY A 189 2.69 -10.41 9.61
C GLY A 189 2.68 -11.95 9.67
N TYR A 190 3.32 -12.51 10.70
CA TYR A 190 3.38 -13.94 10.98
C TYR A 190 3.22 -14.24 12.48
N SER A 191 2.33 -15.18 12.82
CA SER A 191 2.10 -15.61 14.21
C SER A 191 3.25 -16.44 14.80
N TYR A 192 4.08 -17.02 13.94
CA TYR A 192 5.24 -17.83 14.26
C TYR A 192 6.44 -17.39 13.42
N LEU A 193 7.66 -17.73 13.82
CA LEU A 193 8.86 -17.39 13.07
C LEU A 193 8.77 -18.03 11.67
N PRO A 194 8.70 -17.25 10.58
CA PRO A 194 8.55 -17.82 9.25
C PRO A 194 9.88 -18.42 8.77
N ASN A 195 9.79 -19.55 8.05
CA ASN A 195 10.95 -20.15 7.36
C ASN A 195 11.07 -19.54 5.96
N ILE A 196 11.61 -18.33 5.88
CA ILE A 196 11.79 -17.58 4.63
C ILE A 196 13.26 -17.17 4.53
N GLU A 197 13.89 -17.49 3.41
CA GLU A 197 15.22 -16.99 3.10
C GLU A 197 15.10 -15.60 2.45
N LEU A 198 15.75 -14.60 3.05
CA LEU A 198 15.79 -13.22 2.56
C LEU A 198 17.22 -12.80 2.33
N THR A 199 17.47 -12.12 1.21
CA THR A 199 18.76 -11.47 0.98
C THR A 199 18.81 -10.15 1.76
N GLU A 200 19.96 -9.85 2.35
CA GLU A 200 20.16 -8.57 3.03
C GLU A 200 20.04 -7.40 2.02
N PRO A 201 19.14 -6.42 2.26
CA PRO A 201 18.99 -5.28 1.37
C PRO A 201 20.22 -4.38 1.36
N LYS A 202 20.64 -3.96 0.16
CA LYS A 202 21.69 -2.94 0.02
C LYS A 202 21.12 -1.56 0.35
N ILE A 203 21.64 -0.94 1.40
CA ILE A 203 21.33 0.45 1.76
C ILE A 203 22.30 1.37 1.02
N THR A 204 21.77 2.31 0.26
CA THR A 204 22.56 3.37 -0.38
C THR A 204 22.34 4.65 0.40
N GLN A 205 23.43 5.31 0.82
CA GLN A 205 23.34 6.53 1.59
C GLN A 205 22.74 7.66 0.74
N PHE A 206 21.75 8.36 1.31
CA PHE A 206 21.12 9.51 0.70
C PHE A 206 21.80 10.82 1.12
N GLU A 207 21.95 11.76 0.18
CA GLU A 207 22.54 13.07 0.43
C GLU A 207 21.45 14.14 0.58
N ARG A 208 21.34 14.72 1.78
CA ARG A 208 20.44 15.83 2.10
C ARG A 208 21.05 17.18 1.73
N LYS A 209 21.31 17.40 0.44
CA LYS A 209 21.82 18.68 -0.09
C LYS A 209 21.03 19.14 -1.30
N GLY A 210 21.05 20.45 -1.51
CA GLY A 210 20.31 21.09 -2.58
C GLY A 210 18.80 21.01 -2.34
N PHE A 211 18.02 21.17 -3.41
CA PHE A 211 16.60 20.86 -3.37
C PHE A 211 16.45 19.34 -3.32
N PHE A 212 15.93 18.80 -2.23
CA PHE A 212 15.68 17.37 -2.10
C PHE A 212 14.26 17.03 -1.66
N VAL A 213 13.86 15.79 -1.95
CA VAL A 213 12.56 15.22 -1.59
C VAL A 213 12.78 13.89 -0.89
N THR A 214 11.98 13.59 0.13
CA THR A 214 11.92 12.26 0.74
C THR A 214 10.49 11.74 0.71
N GLU A 215 10.33 10.43 0.51
CA GLU A 215 9.02 9.78 0.50
C GLU A 215 9.14 8.38 1.08
N TRP A 216 8.23 8.05 1.99
CA TRP A 216 8.03 6.68 2.45
C TRP A 216 6.57 6.27 2.31
N GLY A 217 6.32 4.96 2.23
CA GLY A 217 5.00 4.36 2.08
C GLY A 217 5.00 2.87 2.46
N VAL A 218 3.83 2.26 2.65
CA VAL A 218 3.73 0.86 3.08
C VAL A 218 2.68 0.09 2.28
N ILE A 219 3.01 -1.13 1.88
CA ILE A 219 2.07 -2.12 1.36
C ILE A 219 1.87 -3.17 2.45
N LEU A 220 0.65 -3.28 2.99
CA LEU A 220 0.31 -4.31 3.97
C LEU A 220 -0.14 -5.61 3.27
N LYS A 221 0.32 -6.76 3.75
CA LYS A 221 -0.05 -8.10 3.26
C LYS A 221 -0.25 -9.13 4.36
#